data_AF-A0A915MRZ8-F1
#
_entry.id   AF-A0A915MRZ8-F1
#
_cell.length_a   1.000
_cell.length_b   1.000
_cell.length_c   1.000
_cell.angle_alpha   90.00
_cell.angle_beta   90.00
_cell.angle_gamma   90.00
#
_symmetry.space_group_name_H-M   'P 1'
#
loop_
_entity.id
_entity.type
_entity.pdbx_description
1 polymer ?
#
loop_
_entity_poly.entity_id
_entity_poly.type
_entity_poly.pdbx_seq_one_letter_code
_entity_poly.pdbx_strand_id
1 'polypeptide(L)'
;YPACSYVQRRLETGLNWITAALFIIADMAGGGVVAIPIALLNSGLLIGSLSILFIGTAFCYTAHILGENWMTMCRRWPEVYGREHCRKPYPEMAFRALGERARFLTSCTLNVMLFGVSVVYLLLAAKITSELWASFSPSHSFGPCVMTLILAGALLPVTFLKSPQDFW
;
A
#
# COMPACT_ATOMS: atom_id res chain seq x y z
N TYR A 1 1.49 34.45 -9.51
CA TYR A 1 1.69 33.25 -8.67
C TYR A 1 1.77 31.98 -9.52
N PRO A 2 2.92 31.67 -10.13
CA PRO A 2 3.05 30.54 -11.06
C PRO A 2 2.89 29.16 -10.39
N ALA A 3 3.20 29.03 -9.09
CA ALA A 3 3.13 27.75 -8.37
C ALA A 3 1.71 27.16 -8.25
N CYS A 4 0.67 28.01 -8.18
CA CYS A 4 -0.72 27.56 -8.12
C CYS A 4 -1.17 26.94 -9.45
N SER A 5 -0.73 27.53 -10.56
CA SER A 5 -1.06 27.09 -11.92
C SER A 5 -0.49 25.71 -12.27
N TYR A 6 0.68 25.34 -11.72
CA TYR A 6 1.29 24.02 -11.94
C TYR A 6 0.60 22.91 -11.15
N VAL A 7 0.13 23.20 -9.92
CA VAL A 7 -0.64 22.24 -9.12
C VAL A 7 -2.00 21.95 -9.77
N GLN A 8 -2.68 23.00 -10.24
CA GLN A 8 -3.96 22.88 -10.95
C GLN A 8 -3.83 21.99 -12.20
N ARG A 9 -2.77 22.19 -13.01
CA ARG A 9 -2.54 21.42 -14.25
C ARG A 9 -2.24 19.93 -14.00
N ARG A 10 -1.72 19.59 -12.81
CA ARG A 10 -1.45 18.20 -12.41
C ARG A 10 -2.71 17.46 -11.95
N LEU A 11 -3.70 18.18 -11.41
CA LEU A 11 -5.03 17.62 -11.13
C LEU A 11 -5.75 17.26 -12.45
N GLU A 12 -5.48 17.98 -13.53
CA GLU A 12 -6.09 17.74 -14.85
C GLU A 12 -5.44 16.60 -15.64
N THR A 13 -4.20 16.23 -15.33
CA THR A 13 -3.45 15.13 -15.97
C THR A 13 -3.24 13.90 -15.07
N GLY A 14 -3.71 13.98 -13.82
CA GLY A 14 -3.62 12.91 -12.84
C GLY A 14 -4.87 12.03 -12.78
N LEU A 15 -4.81 10.95 -12.00
CA LEU A 15 -5.95 10.09 -11.75
C LEU A 15 -7.06 10.87 -11.02
N ASN A 16 -8.32 10.69 -11.44
CA ASN A 16 -9.49 11.26 -10.75
C ASN A 16 -9.47 10.90 -9.26
N TRP A 17 -9.85 11.86 -8.40
CA TRP A 17 -9.83 11.68 -6.93
C TRP A 17 -10.63 10.46 -6.47
N ILE A 18 -11.75 10.16 -7.13
CA ILE A 18 -12.58 8.98 -6.82
C ILE A 18 -11.81 7.68 -7.08
N THR A 19 -11.16 7.55 -8.24
CA THR A 19 -10.40 6.34 -8.57
C THR A 19 -9.18 6.19 -7.66
N ALA A 20 -8.52 7.30 -7.31
CA ALA A 20 -7.43 7.30 -6.34
C ALA A 20 -7.90 6.84 -4.95
N ALA A 21 -9.04 7.36 -4.47
CA ALA A 21 -9.62 6.93 -3.20
C ALA A 21 -10.00 5.45 -3.20
N LEU A 22 -10.59 4.95 -4.29
CA LEU A 22 -10.92 3.53 -4.43
C LEU A 22 -9.69 2.63 -4.38
N PHE A 23 -8.59 2.99 -5.03
CA PHE A 23 -7.35 2.21 -4.95
C PHE A 23 -6.75 2.19 -3.55
N ILE A 24 -6.78 3.32 -2.82
CA ILE A 24 -6.33 3.37 -1.42
C ILE A 24 -7.20 2.47 -0.54
N ILE A 25 -8.53 2.55 -0.68
CA ILE A 25 -9.46 1.73 0.10
C ILE A 25 -9.25 0.24 -0.23
N ALA A 26 -9.09 -0.12 -1.50
CA ALA A 26 -8.88 -1.49 -1.92
C ALA A 26 -7.58 -2.09 -1.34
N ASP A 27 -6.49 -1.32 -1.31
CA ASP A 27 -5.21 -1.76 -0.73
C ASP A 27 -5.31 -1.96 0.79
N MET A 28 -6.00 -1.05 1.50
CA MET A 28 -6.20 -1.13 2.94
C MET A 28 -7.23 -2.20 3.37
N ALA A 29 -8.23 -2.48 2.53
CA ALA A 29 -9.29 -3.45 2.80
C ALA A 29 -8.82 -4.91 2.77
N GLY A 30 -7.57 -5.18 2.34
CA GLY A 30 -6.99 -6.50 2.25
C GLY A 30 -6.71 -7.16 3.61
N GLY A 31 -5.47 -7.59 3.84
CA GLY A 31 -5.12 -8.42 5.01
C GLY A 31 -5.35 -7.74 6.37
N GLY A 32 -5.43 -6.41 6.41
CA GLY A 32 -5.79 -5.68 7.62
C GLY A 32 -7.21 -6.00 8.11
N VAL A 33 -8.19 -6.06 7.21
CA VAL A 33 -9.60 -6.31 7.57
C VAL A 33 -9.80 -7.74 8.10
N VAL A 34 -9.07 -8.71 7.55
CA VAL A 34 -9.16 -10.11 7.99
C VAL A 34 -8.54 -10.32 9.38
N ALA A 35 -7.55 -9.51 9.76
CA ALA A 35 -6.88 -9.61 11.05
C ALA A 35 -7.63 -8.92 12.20
N ILE A 36 -8.43 -7.89 11.90
CA ILE A 36 -9.17 -7.09 12.90
C ILE A 36 -10.05 -7.96 13.82
N PRO A 37 -10.89 -8.90 13.33
CA PRO A 37 -11.75 -9.71 14.20
C PRO A 37 -10.98 -10.53 15.23
N ILE A 38 -9.87 -11.14 14.81
CA ILE A 38 -9.01 -11.95 15.68
C ILE A 38 -8.34 -11.04 16.73
N ALA A 39 -7.92 -9.83 16.34
CA ALA A 39 -7.35 -8.85 17.26
C ALA A 39 -8.38 -8.37 18.31
N LEU A 40 -9.65 -8.16 17.92
CA LEU A 40 -10.73 -7.81 18.86
C LEU A 40 -11.03 -8.95 19.83
N LEU A 41 -11.10 -10.20 19.34
CA LEU A 41 -11.35 -11.37 20.19
C LEU A 41 -10.27 -11.52 21.26
N ASN A 42 -9.00 -11.29 20.90
CA ASN A 42 -7.87 -11.44 21.82
C ASN A 42 -7.73 -10.26 22.81
N SER A 43 -8.08 -9.03 22.39
CA SER A 43 -7.92 -7.83 23.23
C SER A 43 -9.15 -7.51 24.10
N GLY A 44 -10.30 -8.11 23.78
CA GLY A 44 -11.60 -7.76 24.33
C GLY A 44 -12.26 -6.61 23.57
N LEU A 45 -13.59 -6.65 23.45
CA LEU A 45 -14.36 -5.73 22.59
C LEU A 45 -14.20 -4.25 22.97
N LEU A 46 -14.21 -3.94 24.27
CA LEU A 46 -14.07 -2.56 24.77
C LEU A 46 -12.66 -2.00 24.51
N ILE A 47 -11.62 -2.73 24.90
CA ILE A 47 -10.23 -2.25 24.77
C ILE A 47 -9.79 -2.25 23.30
N GLY A 48 -10.20 -3.26 22.53
CA GLY A 48 -9.92 -3.37 21.10
C GLY A 48 -10.56 -2.25 20.28
N SER A 49 -11.83 -1.91 20.54
CA SER A 49 -12.52 -0.83 19.82
C SER A 49 -11.90 0.55 20.10
N LEU A 50 -11.56 0.85 21.36
CA LEU A 50 -10.86 2.08 21.72
C LEU A 50 -9.48 2.17 21.06
N SER A 51 -8.73 1.07 21.03
CA SER A 51 -7.40 1.01 20.41
C SER A 51 -7.47 1.25 18.90
N ILE A 52 -8.46 0.70 18.21
CA ILE A 52 -8.65 0.92 16.78
C ILE A 52 -8.98 2.38 16.47
N LEU A 53 -9.84 3.01 17.26
CA LEU A 53 -10.16 4.43 17.09
C LEU A 53 -8.92 5.32 17.31
N PHE A 54 -8.15 5.04 18.35
CA PHE A 54 -6.93 5.77 18.64
C PHE A 54 -5.88 5.63 17.53
N ILE A 55 -5.59 4.39 17.11
CA ILE A 55 -4.63 4.12 16.05
C ILE A 55 -5.11 4.68 14.70
N GLY A 56 -6.40 4.56 14.40
CA GLY A 56 -7.00 5.09 13.18
C GLY A 56 -6.87 6.62 13.07
N THR A 57 -7.16 7.34 14.16
CA THR A 57 -6.98 8.81 14.19
C THR A 57 -5.52 9.23 14.07
N ALA A 58 -4.61 8.52 14.75
CA ALA A 58 -3.17 8.75 14.61
C ALA A 58 -2.70 8.53 13.16
N PHE A 59 -3.13 7.45 12.49
CA PHE A 59 -2.77 7.20 11.10
C PHE A 59 -3.36 8.26 10.16
N CYS A 60 -4.63 8.65 10.33
CA CYS A 60 -5.23 9.73 9.55
C CYS A 60 -4.45 11.04 9.70
N TYR A 61 -4.03 11.39 10.92
CA TYR A 61 -3.21 12.58 11.16
C TYR A 61 -1.87 12.52 10.44
N THR A 62 -1.16 11.38 10.52
CA THR A 62 0.12 11.21 9.81
C THR A 62 -0.05 11.24 8.29
N ALA A 63 -1.10 10.64 7.75
CA ALA A 63 -1.41 10.67 6.32
C ALA A 63 -1.68 12.10 5.83
N HIS A 64 -2.41 12.89 6.62
CA HIS A 64 -2.65 14.30 6.31
C HIS A 64 -1.36 15.11 6.25
N ILE A 65 -0.50 15.02 7.27
CA ILE A 65 0.80 15.72 7.29
C ILE A 65 1.67 15.31 6.10
N LEU A 66 1.67 14.03 5.76
CA LEU A 66 2.46 13.51 4.65
C LEU A 66 2.01 14.05 3.29
N GLY A 67 0.69 14.16 3.10
CA GLY A 67 0.10 14.82 1.93
C GLY A 67 0.47 16.30 1.84
N GLU A 68 0.36 17.05 2.94
CA GLU A 68 0.73 18.47 3.00
C GLU A 68 2.22 18.71 2.74
N ASN A 69 3.08 17.84 3.28
CA ASN A 69 4.53 17.87 3.03
C ASN A 69 4.84 17.65 1.55
N TRP A 70 4.17 16.70 0.90
CA TRP A 70 4.33 16.45 -0.53
C TRP A 70 3.88 17.65 -1.38
N MET A 71 2.73 18.25 -1.04
CA MET A 71 2.22 19.43 -1.72
C MET A 71 3.17 20.63 -1.57
N THR A 72 3.73 20.82 -0.38
CA THR A 72 4.73 21.86 -0.11
C THR A 72 6.00 21.66 -0.92
N MET A 73 6.50 20.42 -0.99
CA MET A 73 7.67 20.07 -1.81
C MET A 73 7.42 20.35 -3.31
N CYS A 74 6.24 19.98 -3.82
CA CYS A 74 5.84 20.24 -5.19
C CYS A 74 5.74 21.73 -5.51
N ARG A 75 5.32 22.57 -4.55
CA ARG A 75 5.28 24.03 -4.69
C ARG A 75 6.69 24.65 -4.68
N ARG A 76 7.63 24.08 -3.90
CA ARG A 76 8.99 24.60 -3.75
C ARG A 76 9.90 24.29 -4.93
N TRP A 77 9.75 23.11 -5.55
CA TRP A 77 10.54 22.68 -6.71
C TRP A 77 9.65 22.23 -7.89
N PRO A 78 8.94 23.18 -8.53
CA PRO A 78 7.99 22.86 -9.60
C PRO A 78 8.65 22.35 -10.88
N GLU A 79 9.91 22.72 -11.14
CA GLU A 79 10.64 22.30 -12.34
C GLU A 79 10.99 20.80 -12.32
N VAL A 80 11.35 20.28 -11.14
CA VAL A 80 11.78 18.89 -10.95
C VAL A 80 10.58 17.98 -10.74
N TYR A 81 9.67 18.35 -9.85
CA TYR A 81 8.56 17.47 -9.45
C TYR A 81 7.23 17.82 -10.08
N GLY A 82 7.13 18.96 -10.78
CA GLY A 82 5.88 19.45 -11.38
C GLY A 82 5.63 18.98 -12.81
N ARG A 83 6.65 18.49 -13.54
CA ARG A 83 6.51 18.02 -14.93
C ARG A 83 6.52 16.51 -15.07
N GLU A 84 7.28 15.79 -14.24
CA GLU A 84 7.40 14.33 -14.33
C GLU A 84 6.78 13.61 -13.13
N HIS A 85 6.22 12.42 -13.37
CA HIS A 85 5.69 11.55 -12.33
C HIS A 85 6.84 11.00 -11.46
N CYS A 86 6.84 11.37 -10.18
CA CYS A 86 7.82 10.84 -9.23
C CYS A 86 7.40 9.45 -8.76
N ARG A 87 8.10 8.41 -9.24
CA ARG A 87 7.81 7.01 -8.90
C ARG A 87 8.04 6.66 -7.42
N LYS A 88 8.85 7.43 -6.68
CA LYS A 88 9.21 7.18 -5.27
C LYS A 88 9.14 8.46 -4.43
N PRO A 89 7.94 8.93 -4.04
CA PRO A 89 7.77 10.21 -3.36
C PRO A 89 8.35 10.23 -1.94
N TYR A 90 8.24 9.13 -1.17
CA TYR A 90 8.69 9.09 0.23
C TYR A 90 10.22 9.20 0.40
N PRO A 91 11.07 8.42 -0.30
CA PRO A 91 12.51 8.61 -0.20
C PRO A 91 12.96 9.99 -0.69
N GLU A 92 12.25 10.58 -1.65
CA GLU A 92 12.58 11.89 -2.18
C GLU A 92 12.23 13.02 -1.20
N MET A 93 11.10 12.93 -0.50
CA MET A 93 10.78 13.81 0.63
C MET A 93 11.84 13.70 1.72
N ALA A 94 12.26 12.48 2.08
CA ALA A 94 13.30 12.24 3.07
C ALA A 94 14.67 12.80 2.62
N PHE A 95 15.02 12.64 1.34
CA PHE A 95 16.24 13.20 0.76
C PHE A 95 16.29 14.72 0.90
N ARG A 96 15.19 15.41 0.58
CA ARG A 96 15.13 16.88 0.68
C ARG A 96 15.10 17.39 2.12
N ALA A 97 14.62 16.60 3.06
CA ALA A 97 14.56 16.98 4.46
C ALA A 97 15.88 16.74 5.22
N LEU A 98 16.49 15.55 5.06
CA LEU A 98 17.62 15.09 5.88
C LEU A 98 18.82 14.56 5.07
N GLY A 99 18.78 14.58 3.74
CA GLY A 99 19.86 14.16 2.85
C GLY A 99 19.88 12.66 2.48
N GLU A 100 20.97 12.21 1.85
CA GLU A 100 21.11 10.86 1.28
C GLU A 100 20.92 9.72 2.29
N ARG A 101 21.34 9.90 3.55
CA ARG A 101 21.19 8.87 4.58
C ARG A 101 19.72 8.58 4.89
N ALA A 102 18.91 9.64 5.01
CA ALA A 102 17.47 9.49 5.23
C ALA A 102 16.76 8.89 4.01
N ARG A 103 17.18 9.25 2.80
CA ARG A 103 16.68 8.64 1.55
C ARG A 103 16.86 7.12 1.56
N PHE A 104 18.07 6.67 1.88
CA PHE A 104 18.39 5.24 1.93
C PHE A 104 17.55 4.53 2.99
N LEU A 105 17.47 5.09 4.21
CA LEU A 105 16.66 4.53 5.30
C LEU A 105 15.19 4.41 4.90
N THR A 106 14.56 5.47 4.38
CA THR A 106 13.16 5.44 3.95
C THR A 106 12.93 4.43 2.83
N SER A 107 13.84 4.34 1.85
CA SER A 107 13.72 3.35 0.78
C SER A 107 13.86 1.92 1.31
N CYS A 108 14.77 1.66 2.25
CA CYS A 108 14.93 0.35 2.89
C CYS A 108 13.68 -0.03 3.68
N THR A 109 13.17 0.86 4.53
CA THR A 109 11.96 0.63 5.34
C THR A 109 10.76 0.30 4.47
N LEU A 110 10.56 1.03 3.36
CA LEU A 110 9.46 0.76 2.44
C LEU A 110 9.62 -0.59 1.75
N ASN A 111 10.81 -0.91 1.22
CA ASN A 111 11.03 -2.20 0.57
C ASN A 111 10.80 -3.38 1.53
N VAL A 112 11.25 -3.27 2.79
CA VAL A 112 11.03 -4.30 3.81
C VAL A 112 9.54 -4.44 4.14
N MET A 113 8.81 -3.33 4.29
CA MET A 113 7.37 -3.35 4.52
C MET A 113 6.63 -3.99 3.34
N LEU A 114 6.92 -3.57 2.10
CA LEU A 114 6.26 -4.10 0.90
C LEU A 114 6.53 -5.60 0.73
N PHE A 115 7.76 -6.05 1.00
CA PHE A 115 8.09 -7.48 0.97
C PHE A 115 7.29 -8.24 2.04
N GLY A 116 7.24 -7.73 3.27
CA GLY A 116 6.48 -8.34 4.36
C GLY A 116 4.99 -8.48 4.05
N VAL A 117 4.36 -7.40 3.57
CA VAL A 117 2.94 -7.42 3.17
C VAL A 117 2.70 -8.42 2.03
N SER A 118 3.58 -8.43 1.02
CA SER A 118 3.47 -9.37 -0.11
C SER A 118 3.50 -10.83 0.34
N VAL A 119 4.38 -11.18 1.28
CA VAL A 119 4.46 -12.54 1.85
C VAL A 119 3.19 -12.89 2.61
N VAL A 120 2.68 -11.98 3.45
CA VAL A 120 1.44 -12.22 4.21
C VAL A 120 0.23 -12.39 3.29
N TYR A 121 0.12 -11.59 2.23
CA TYR A 121 -0.94 -11.72 1.24
C TYR A 121 -0.87 -13.04 0.48
N LEU A 122 0.33 -13.49 0.11
CA LEU A 122 0.51 -14.78 -0.53
C LEU A 122 0.07 -15.94 0.38
N LEU A 123 0.45 -15.91 1.66
CA LEU A 123 0.06 -16.92 2.65
C LEU A 123 -1.46 -16.93 2.88
N LEU A 124 -2.06 -15.75 3.01
CA LEU A 124 -3.51 -15.63 3.19
C LEU A 124 -4.27 -16.14 1.96
N ALA A 125 -3.83 -15.77 0.77
CA ALA A 125 -4.43 -16.23 -0.48
C ALA A 125 -4.32 -17.75 -0.62
N ALA A 126 -3.14 -18.33 -0.35
CA ALA A 126 -2.92 -19.78 -0.39
C ALA A 126 -3.80 -20.55 0.60
N LYS A 127 -4.02 -19.99 1.80
CA LYS A 127 -4.93 -20.58 2.79
C LYS A 127 -6.37 -20.60 2.29
N ILE A 128 -6.88 -19.44 1.84
CA ILE A 128 -8.25 -19.32 1.33
C ILE A 128 -8.48 -20.26 0.13
N THR A 129 -7.54 -20.31 -0.82
CA THR A 129 -7.68 -21.19 -1.99
C THR A 129 -7.61 -22.67 -1.62
N SER A 130 -6.79 -23.05 -0.63
CA SER A 130 -6.74 -24.44 -0.15
C SER A 130 -8.05 -24.89 0.52
N GLU A 131 -8.68 -24.02 1.31
CA GLU A 131 -9.97 -24.29 1.96
C GLU A 131 -11.12 -24.35 0.94
N LEU A 132 -11.10 -23.46 -0.06
CA LEU A 132 -12.05 -23.51 -1.19
C LEU A 132 -11.89 -24.79 -2.01
N TRP A 133 -10.66 -25.21 -2.29
CA TRP A 133 -10.38 -26.43 -3.04
C TRP A 133 -10.85 -27.67 -2.29
N ALA A 134 -10.58 -27.75 -0.98
CA ALA A 134 -11.04 -28.86 -0.14
C ALA A 134 -12.58 -28.96 -0.10
N SER A 135 -13.27 -27.82 -0.18
CA SER A 135 -14.74 -27.77 -0.24
C SER A 135 -15.31 -28.29 -1.56
N PHE A 136 -14.59 -28.11 -2.68
CA PHE A 136 -15.02 -28.58 -4.00
C PHE A 136 -14.60 -30.03 -4.28
N SER A 137 -13.47 -30.49 -3.73
CA SER A 137 -12.87 -31.80 -4.01
C SER A 137 -12.34 -32.47 -2.74
N PRO A 138 -13.18 -33.18 -1.98
CA PRO A 138 -12.79 -33.81 -0.71
C PRO A 138 -11.73 -34.91 -0.85
N SER A 139 -11.53 -35.45 -2.05
CA SER A 139 -10.67 -36.62 -2.33
C SER A 139 -9.23 -36.29 -2.72
N HIS A 140 -8.90 -35.02 -3.00
CA HIS A 140 -7.54 -34.57 -3.36
C HIS A 140 -7.23 -33.24 -2.63
N SER A 141 -7.01 -33.34 -1.32
CA SER A 141 -6.65 -32.18 -0.49
C SER A 141 -5.14 -31.92 -0.56
N PHE A 142 -4.73 -30.91 -1.33
CA PHE A 142 -3.36 -30.40 -1.27
C PHE A 142 -3.18 -29.56 -0.01
N GLY A 143 -2.07 -29.77 0.72
CA GLY A 143 -1.76 -28.98 1.91
C GLY A 143 -1.46 -27.50 1.58
N PRO A 144 -1.64 -26.58 2.55
CA PRO A 144 -1.47 -25.14 2.34
C PRO A 144 -0.05 -24.76 1.91
N CYS A 145 0.98 -25.52 2.31
CA CYS A 145 2.37 -25.29 1.90
C CYS A 145 2.57 -25.50 0.39
N VAL A 146 1.98 -26.56 -0.16
CA VAL A 146 2.07 -26.88 -1.59
C VAL A 146 1.27 -25.85 -2.40
N MET A 147 0.08 -25.47 -1.92
CA MET A 147 -0.73 -24.42 -2.53
C MET A 147 -0.02 -23.06 -2.55
N THR A 148 0.77 -22.74 -1.54
CA THR A 148 1.59 -21.53 -1.51
C THR A 148 2.64 -21.55 -2.64
N LEU A 149 3.32 -22.67 -2.87
CA LEU A 149 4.31 -22.80 -3.95
C LEU A 149 3.67 -22.73 -5.34
N ILE A 150 2.52 -23.37 -5.52
CA ILE A 150 1.75 -23.32 -6.77
C ILE A 150 1.33 -21.87 -7.07
N LEU A 151 0.74 -21.19 -6.07
CA LEU A 151 0.27 -19.82 -6.23
C LEU A 151 1.42 -18.84 -6.46
N ALA A 152 2.55 -19.01 -5.76
CA ALA A 152 3.76 -18.23 -5.99
C ALA A 152 4.27 -18.39 -7.43
N GLY A 153 4.34 -19.64 -7.93
CA GLY A 153 4.76 -19.93 -9.29
C GLY A 153 3.81 -19.36 -10.36
N ALA A 154 2.50 -19.40 -10.10
CA ALA A 154 1.49 -18.84 -11.00
C ALA A 154 1.47 -17.30 -11.00
N LEU A 155 1.69 -16.67 -9.84
CA LEU A 155 1.75 -15.21 -9.71
C LEU A 155 3.08 -14.64 -10.22
N LEU A 156 4.17 -15.40 -10.20
CA LEU A 156 5.48 -14.97 -10.68
C LEU A 156 5.43 -14.36 -12.11
N PRO A 157 4.91 -15.04 -13.15
CA PRO A 157 4.81 -14.45 -14.49
C PRO A 157 3.89 -13.21 -14.51
N VAL A 158 2.84 -13.19 -13.68
CA VAL A 158 1.93 -12.05 -13.53
C VAL A 158 2.64 -10.84 -12.91
N THR A 159 3.50 -11.06 -11.92
CA THR A 159 4.28 -9.98 -11.29
C THR A 159 5.38 -9.41 -12.18
N PHE A 160 5.85 -10.18 -13.17
CA PHE A 160 6.76 -9.67 -14.20
C PHE A 160 6.06 -8.81 -15.26
N LEU A 161 4.73 -8.86 -15.37
CA LEU A 161 3.98 -7.92 -16.20
C LEU A 161 4.03 -6.52 -15.57
N LYS A 162 4.25 -5.53 -16.44
CA LYS A 162 4.39 -4.11 -16.07
C LYS A 162 3.11 -3.64 -15.37
N SER A 163 3.27 -2.94 -14.23
CA SER A 163 2.16 -2.49 -13.36
C SER A 163 1.10 -1.71 -14.14
N PRO A 164 -0.19 -1.81 -13.79
CA PRO A 164 -1.24 -1.07 -14.47
C PRO A 164 -1.04 0.45 -14.46
N GLN A 165 -0.26 0.98 -13.51
CA GLN A 165 0.14 2.39 -13.44
C GLN A 165 0.99 2.87 -14.62
N ASP A 166 1.56 1.96 -15.41
CA ASP A 166 2.35 2.28 -16.59
C ASP A 166 1.52 2.31 -17.90
N PHE A 167 0.21 2.05 -17.85
CA PHE A 167 -0.68 2.07 -19.04
C PHE A 167 -1.43 3.40 -19.26
N TRP A 168 -1.26 4.38 -18.37
CA TRP A 168 -1.85 5.72 -18.40
C TRP A 168 -0.82 6.76 -17.95
#